data_AF-A0A1J3CM85-F1
#
_entry.id   AF-A0A1J3CM85-F1
#
_cell.length_a   1.000
_cell.length_b   1.000
_cell.length_c   1.000
_cell.angle_alpha   90.00
_cell.angle_beta   90.00
_cell.angle_gamma   90.00
#
_symmetry.space_group_name_H-M   'P 1'
#
loop_
_entity.id
_entity.type
_entity.pdbx_description
1 polymer ?
#
loop_
_entity_poly.entity_id
_entity_poly.type
_entity_poly.pdbx_seq_one_letter_code
_entity_poly.pdbx_strand_id
1 'polypeptide(L)'
;ASGPHFSGLRFDGLLSSSPPNSSVSSPSHLRSAVSSSSPASSDPEAPKQPFVIGVSGGTASGKTTVCDMIIQQLHDHRVVLVNQDSFYRGLTSEEQQRVQEYNFDHPDAFDTEQLLH
;
A
#
# COMPACT_ATOMS: atom_id res chain seq x y z
N ALA A 1 4.65 -23.55 16.00
CA ALA A 1 3.69 -23.18 14.94
C ALA A 1 3.27 -21.74 15.19
N SER A 2 3.76 -20.81 14.37
CA SER A 2 3.40 -19.39 14.43
C SER A 2 2.72 -19.07 13.12
N GLY A 3 1.40 -18.83 13.16
CA GLY A 3 0.63 -18.41 12.00
C GLY A 3 0.96 -16.97 11.59
N PRO A 4 0.60 -16.55 10.36
CA PRO A 4 0.82 -15.18 9.93
C PRO A 4 -0.11 -14.23 10.71
N HIS A 5 0.49 -13.17 11.26
CA HIS A 5 -0.21 -12.08 11.95
C HIS A 5 -0.64 -11.04 10.91
N PHE A 6 -1.93 -11.02 10.57
CA PHE A 6 -2.51 -10.06 9.64
C PHE A 6 -2.91 -8.79 10.41
N SER A 7 -2.12 -7.72 10.29
CA SER A 7 -2.51 -6.40 10.83
C SER A 7 -3.40 -5.70 9.81
N GLY A 8 -4.70 -5.72 10.08
CA GLY A 8 -5.69 -4.95 9.35
C GLY A 8 -5.42 -3.44 9.43
N LEU A 9 -5.57 -2.77 8.30
CA LEU A 9 -5.47 -1.32 8.17
C LEU A 9 -6.58 -0.66 9.01
N ARG A 10 -6.20 0.09 10.04
CA ARG A 10 -7.12 0.96 10.78
C ARG A 10 -7.19 2.32 10.10
N PHE A 11 -8.36 2.63 9.54
CA PHE A 11 -8.73 3.93 9.02
C PHE A 11 -9.75 4.55 9.98
N ASP A 12 -9.27 5.31 10.97
CA ASP A 12 -10.07 6.24 11.78
C ASP A 12 -9.13 7.44 12.06
N GLY A 13 -9.41 8.67 11.64
CA GLY A 13 -10.68 9.34 11.82
C GLY A 13 -10.52 10.30 13.00
N LEU A 14 -10.19 11.54 12.68
CA LEU A 14 -10.08 12.70 13.58
C LEU A 14 -11.24 12.75 14.58
N LEU A 15 -10.95 13.01 15.88
CA LEU A 15 -11.71 13.85 16.83
C LEU A 15 -11.16 13.72 18.27
N SER A 16 -10.66 14.83 18.82
CA SER A 16 -10.72 15.33 20.21
C SER A 16 -10.72 14.34 21.41
N SER A 17 -9.71 14.45 22.29
CA SER A 17 -9.89 14.87 23.72
C SER A 17 -8.61 14.71 24.55
N SER A 18 -8.30 15.74 25.34
CA SER A 18 -7.13 15.88 26.23
C SER A 18 -7.19 14.98 27.47
N PRO A 19 -6.03 14.66 28.11
CA PRO A 19 -5.97 14.41 29.56
C PRO A 19 -5.27 15.59 30.29
N PRO A 20 -5.60 15.86 31.57
CA PRO A 20 -4.92 16.88 32.37
C PRO A 20 -3.64 16.29 32.96
N ASN A 21 -2.54 17.03 32.91
CA ASN A 21 -1.35 16.69 33.71
C ASN A 21 -1.01 17.84 34.66
N SER A 22 -1.12 17.54 35.94
CA SER A 22 -0.67 18.35 37.07
C SER A 22 0.83 18.14 37.29
N SER A 23 1.62 19.22 37.29
CA SER A 23 2.81 19.32 38.14
C SER A 23 3.33 20.76 38.18
N VAL A 24 3.54 21.20 39.41
CA VAL A 24 4.02 22.51 39.84
C VAL A 24 5.55 22.58 39.78
N SER A 25 6.10 23.70 39.28
CA SER A 25 7.27 24.42 39.84
C SER A 25 7.76 25.53 38.89
N SER A 26 7.64 26.79 39.33
CA SER A 26 8.38 27.98 38.84
C SER A 26 9.78 28.05 39.50
N PRO A 27 10.70 29.03 39.24
CA PRO A 27 10.63 30.22 38.36
C PRO A 27 11.91 30.57 37.53
N SER A 28 11.75 31.56 36.65
CA SER A 28 12.69 32.62 36.19
C SER A 28 14.11 32.27 35.70
N HIS A 29 14.46 32.67 34.47
CA HIS A 29 15.48 33.71 34.17
C HIS A 29 15.53 34.05 32.67
N LEU A 30 15.76 35.34 32.40
CA LEU A 30 15.82 36.05 31.11
C LEU A 30 17.10 35.77 30.31
N ARG A 31 16.98 35.82 28.97
CA ARG A 31 17.98 35.99 27.87
C ARG A 31 17.85 34.82 26.86
N SER A 32 17.90 34.98 25.54
CA SER A 32 18.33 36.06 24.66
C SER A 32 17.60 35.90 23.33
N ALA A 33 17.24 37.01 22.68
CA ALA A 33 16.86 37.02 21.28
C ALA A 33 17.99 36.43 20.44
N VAL A 34 17.72 35.33 19.75
CA VAL A 34 18.46 34.92 18.56
C VAL A 34 17.44 34.68 17.46
N SER A 35 17.46 35.59 16.51
CA SER A 35 16.88 35.46 15.19
C SER A 35 17.55 34.30 14.47
N SER A 36 16.88 33.15 14.42
CA SER A 36 17.03 32.20 13.33
C SER A 36 15.75 32.24 12.53
N SER A 37 15.78 33.10 11.51
CA SER A 37 14.85 33.09 10.39
C SER A 37 14.69 31.66 9.88
N SER A 38 13.48 31.13 10.00
CA SER A 38 13.04 29.92 9.31
C SER A 38 13.43 30.00 7.82
N PRO A 39 13.68 28.85 7.21
CA PRO A 39 12.65 28.44 6.28
C PRO A 39 12.18 27.06 6.69
N ALA A 40 11.04 27.04 7.38
CA ALA A 40 10.07 26.01 7.06
C ALA A 40 9.59 26.35 5.65
N SER A 41 10.38 26.01 4.63
CA SER A 41 9.85 25.83 3.29
C SER A 41 9.04 24.55 3.39
N SER A 42 7.78 24.70 3.81
CA SER A 42 6.72 23.81 3.39
C SER A 42 6.56 24.02 1.89
N ASP A 43 7.55 23.56 1.12
CA ASP A 43 7.33 23.23 -0.27
C ASP A 43 6.13 22.28 -0.24
N PRO A 44 5.07 22.54 -1.03
CA PRO A 44 4.04 21.53 -1.20
C PRO A 44 4.77 20.30 -1.71
N GLU A 45 4.83 19.24 -0.89
CA GLU A 45 5.45 17.97 -1.27
C GLU A 45 4.76 17.52 -2.55
N ALA A 46 5.40 17.80 -3.69
CA ALA A 46 4.86 17.48 -4.99
C ALA A 46 4.50 16.00 -4.98
N PRO A 47 3.34 15.60 -5.52
CA PRO A 47 2.87 14.22 -5.43
C PRO A 47 3.96 13.30 -5.98
N LYS A 48 4.52 12.47 -5.10
CA LYS A 48 5.55 11.50 -5.47
C LYS A 48 4.94 10.52 -6.46
N GLN A 49 5.50 10.47 -7.66
CA GLN A 49 5.08 9.54 -8.70
C GLN A 49 5.47 8.11 -8.28
N PRO A 50 4.56 7.13 -8.36
CA PRO A 50 4.89 5.74 -8.04
C PRO A 50 5.87 5.15 -9.06
N PHE A 51 6.76 4.29 -8.58
CA PHE A 51 7.62 3.46 -9.43
C PHE A 51 6.98 2.07 -9.58
N VAL A 52 6.79 1.61 -10.81
CA VAL A 52 6.10 0.35 -11.11
C VAL A 52 7.10 -0.68 -11.65
N ILE A 53 7.08 -1.88 -11.07
CA ILE A 53 7.85 -3.04 -11.53
C ILE A 53 6.86 -4.10 -12.02
N GLY A 54 6.93 -4.44 -13.31
CA GLY A 54 6.17 -5.55 -13.88
C GLY A 54 6.91 -6.87 -13.73
N VAL A 55 6.22 -7.90 -13.21
CA VAL A 55 6.75 -9.27 -13.11
C VAL A 55 5.87 -10.20 -13.94
N SER A 56 6.45 -10.86 -14.95
CA SER A 56 5.72 -11.73 -15.89
C SER A 56 6.41 -13.09 -16.04
N GLY A 57 5.70 -14.06 -16.63
CA GLY A 57 6.15 -15.44 -16.83
C GLY A 57 5.00 -16.44 -16.75
N GLY A 58 5.25 -17.68 -17.20
CA GLY A 58 4.25 -18.74 -17.21
C GLY A 58 3.72 -19.13 -15.82
N THR A 59 2.65 -19.92 -15.80
CA THR A 59 2.10 -20.49 -14.56
C THR A 59 3.16 -21.30 -13.83
N ALA A 60 3.19 -21.18 -12.49
CA ALA A 60 4.16 -21.83 -11.61
C ALA A 60 5.65 -21.48 -11.83
N SER A 61 5.98 -20.40 -12.58
CA SER A 61 7.36 -19.96 -12.77
C SER A 61 8.01 -19.29 -11.55
N GLY A 62 7.25 -19.02 -10.48
CA GLY A 62 7.74 -18.40 -9.24
C GLY A 62 7.53 -16.88 -9.13
N LYS A 63 6.66 -16.27 -9.95
CA LYS A 63 6.35 -14.82 -9.91
C LYS A 63 6.02 -14.31 -8.50
N THR A 64 5.08 -14.98 -7.83
CA THR A 64 4.65 -14.62 -6.46
C THR A 64 5.83 -14.65 -5.49
N THR A 65 6.65 -15.70 -5.55
CA THR A 65 7.86 -15.82 -4.72
C THR A 65 8.83 -14.67 -4.95
N VAL A 66 9.06 -14.30 -6.21
CA VAL A 66 9.95 -13.16 -6.54
C VAL A 66 9.38 -11.84 -6.03
N CYS A 67 8.07 -11.60 -6.20
CA CYS A 67 7.41 -10.40 -5.67
C CYS A 67 7.55 -10.31 -4.13
N ASP A 68 7.30 -11.41 -3.42
CA ASP A 68 7.40 -11.47 -1.97
C ASP A 68 8.84 -11.18 -1.49
N MET A 69 9.84 -11.74 -2.16
CA MET A 69 11.25 -11.47 -1.88
C MET A 69 11.61 -10.00 -2.09
N ILE A 70 11.13 -9.38 -3.16
CA ILE A 70 11.36 -7.94 -3.43
C ILE A 70 10.72 -7.09 -2.32
N ILE A 71 9.47 -7.37 -1.95
CA ILE A 71 8.76 -6.64 -0.89
C ILE A 71 9.52 -6.74 0.44
N GLN A 72 10.02 -7.93 0.79
CA GLN A 72 10.82 -8.13 2.00
C GLN A 72 12.12 -7.31 2.02
N GLN A 73 12.77 -7.11 0.87
CA GLN A 73 14.02 -6.34 0.76
C GLN A 73 13.79 -4.82 0.79
N LEU A 74 12.59 -4.35 0.44
CA LEU A 74 12.26 -2.92 0.39
C LEU A 74 11.89 -2.33 1.75
N HIS A 75 11.74 -3.16 2.80
CA HIS A 75 11.53 -2.76 4.20
C HIS A 75 10.51 -1.62 4.36
N ASP A 76 10.98 -0.40 4.68
CA ASP A 76 10.19 0.76 5.08
C ASP A 76 9.55 1.52 3.91
N HIS A 77 9.72 1.04 2.67
CA HIS A 77 9.06 1.64 1.51
C HIS A 77 7.59 1.25 1.47
N ARG A 78 6.72 2.19 1.09
CA ARG A 78 5.31 1.89 0.82
C ARG A 78 5.23 1.08 -0.47
N VAL A 79 5.09 -0.23 -0.34
CA VAL A 79 4.92 -1.15 -1.46
C VAL A 79 3.49 -1.67 -1.51
N VAL A 80 2.92 -1.74 -2.71
CA VAL A 80 1.63 -2.36 -2.99
C VAL A 80 1.85 -3.46 -4.04
N LEU A 81 1.31 -4.64 -3.78
CA LEU A 81 1.29 -5.75 -4.74
C LEU A 81 -0.06 -5.78 -5.43
N VAL A 82 -0.07 -5.65 -6.76
CA VAL A 82 -1.25 -5.81 -7.60
C VAL A 82 -1.05 -7.08 -8.42
N ASN A 83 -1.95 -8.07 -8.27
CA ASN A 83 -1.88 -9.33 -9.00
C ASN A 83 -2.91 -9.35 -10.15
N GLN A 84 -2.47 -9.67 -11.36
CA GLN A 84 -3.34 -9.83 -12.54
C GLN A 84 -4.42 -10.91 -12.33
N ASP A 85 -4.16 -11.93 -11.50
CA ASP A 85 -5.15 -12.97 -11.17
C ASP A 85 -6.42 -12.39 -10.50
N SER A 86 -6.33 -11.20 -9.90
CA SER A 86 -7.49 -10.52 -9.30
C SER A 86 -8.42 -9.88 -10.33
N PHE A 87 -8.00 -9.85 -11.60
CA PHE A 87 -8.70 -9.21 -12.70
C PHE A 87 -9.19 -10.22 -13.74
N TYR A 88 -9.35 -11.50 -13.37
CA TYR A 88 -10.14 -12.40 -14.19
C TYR A 88 -11.58 -11.89 -14.25
N ARG A 89 -12.15 -11.85 -15.45
CA ARG A 89 -13.57 -11.54 -15.59
C ARG A 89 -14.42 -12.64 -14.96
N GLY A 90 -15.63 -12.27 -14.53
CA GLY A 90 -16.63 -13.26 -14.16
C GLY A 90 -16.98 -14.17 -15.36
N LEU A 91 -17.19 -15.46 -15.08
CA LEU A 91 -17.74 -16.39 -16.06
C LEU A 91 -19.25 -16.17 -16.22
N THR A 92 -19.77 -16.32 -17.44
CA THR A 92 -21.22 -16.42 -17.63
C THR A 92 -21.75 -17.75 -17.09
N SER A 93 -23.07 -17.88 -16.96
CA SER A 93 -23.68 -19.13 -16.51
C SER A 93 -23.36 -20.31 -17.44
N GLU A 94 -23.26 -20.08 -18.75
CA GLU A 94 -22.91 -21.10 -19.75
C GLU A 94 -21.45 -21.52 -19.64
N GLU A 95 -20.54 -20.56 -19.48
CA GLU A 95 -19.10 -20.83 -19.31
C GLU A 95 -18.81 -21.56 -18.01
N GLN A 96 -19.52 -21.21 -16.93
CA GLN A 96 -19.38 -21.86 -15.64
C GLN A 96 -19.80 -23.34 -15.69
N GLN A 97 -20.80 -23.70 -16.50
CA GLN A 97 -21.19 -25.10 -16.73
C GLN A 97 -20.11 -25.91 -17.48
N ARG A 98 -19.23 -25.24 -18.23
CA ARG A 98 -18.14 -25.86 -19.00
C ARG A 98 -16.78 -25.30 -18.59
N VAL A 99 -16.60 -25.03 -17.30
CA VAL A 99 -15.39 -24.36 -16.78
C VAL A 99 -14.09 -25.08 -17.16
N GLN A 100 -14.13 -26.42 -17.28
CA GLN A 100 -12.99 -27.23 -17.71
C GLN A 100 -12.57 -27.02 -19.18
N GLU A 101 -13.45 -26.47 -20.02
CA GLU A 101 -13.18 -26.15 -21.43
C GLU A 101 -12.80 -24.67 -21.60
N TYR A 102 -12.94 -23.87 -20.54
CA TYR A 102 -12.63 -22.45 -20.57
C TYR A 102 -11.12 -22.20 -20.57
N ASN A 103 -10.65 -21.36 -21.50
CA ASN A 103 -9.24 -21.00 -21.59
C ASN A 103 -8.95 -19.74 -20.77
N PHE A 104 -8.44 -19.94 -19.55
CA PHE A 104 -8.02 -18.84 -18.66
C PHE A 104 -6.76 -18.10 -19.14
N ASP A 105 -5.99 -18.67 -20.08
CA ASP A 105 -4.78 -18.02 -20.59
C ASP A 105 -5.07 -17.11 -21.81
N HIS A 106 -6.32 -17.05 -22.27
CA HIS A 106 -6.70 -16.15 -23.36
C HIS A 106 -6.74 -14.69 -22.87
N PRO A 107 -6.28 -13.69 -23.63
CA PRO A 107 -6.33 -12.28 -23.21
C PRO A 107 -7.73 -11.81 -22.80
N ASP A 108 -8.79 -12.31 -23.46
CA ASP A 108 -10.19 -11.97 -23.15
C ASP A 108 -10.71 -12.56 -21.81
N ALA A 109 -9.92 -13.39 -21.12
CA ALA A 109 -10.24 -13.87 -19.78
C ALA A 109 -10.00 -12.79 -18.71
N PHE A 110 -9.28 -11.72 -19.04
CA PHE A 110 -8.95 -10.63 -18.12
C PHE A 110 -9.84 -9.41 -18.37
N ASP A 111 -10.36 -8.81 -17.29
CA ASP A 111 -10.95 -7.48 -17.32
C ASP A 111 -9.84 -6.42 -17.33
N THR A 112 -9.31 -6.17 -18.52
CA THR A 112 -8.18 -5.26 -18.74
C THR A 112 -8.55 -3.81 -18.44
N GLU A 113 -9.81 -3.43 -18.62
CA GLU A 113 -10.29 -2.09 -18.29
C GLU A 113 -10.23 -1.85 -16.78
N GLN A 114 -10.66 -2.81 -15.95
CA GLN A 114 -10.51 -2.70 -14.50
C GLN A 114 -9.05 -2.70 -14.02
N LEU A 115 -8.14 -3.32 -14.78
CA LEU A 115 -6.72 -3.33 -14.43
C LEU A 115 -6.02 -2.00 -14.76
N LEU A 116 -6.46 -1.32 -15.82
CA LEU A 116 -5.77 -0.13 -16.35
C LEU A 116 -6.40 1.21 -15.92
N HIS A 117 -7.66 1.23 -15.47
CA HIS A 117 -8.42 2.43 -15.11
C HIS A 117 -8.80 2.50 -13.63
#